data_AF-A0A0K0N386-F1
#
_entry.id   AF-A0A0K0N386-F1
#
_cell.length_a   1.000
_cell.length_b   1.000
_cell.length_c   1.000
_cell.angle_alpha   90.00
_cell.angle_beta   90.00
_cell.angle_gamma   90.00
#
_symmetry.space_group_name_H-M   'P 1'
#
loop_
_entity.id
_entity.type
_entity.pdbx_description
1 polymer ?
#
loop_
_entity_poly.entity_id
_entity_poly.type
_entity_poly.pdbx_seq_one_letter_code
_entity_poly.pdbx_strand_id
1 'polypeptide(L)'
;ETLLCWAHGFYPKEIDVTWRKDGEVRQEDMFRGVVSPNQDGTYYTWLSIEIDPKERSRYQCHVEHDGLQEPLDVAVEESVPVWLIAVGVIVGVLVVLIVAGVIFYVRNQ
;
A
#
# COMPACT_ATOMS: atom_id res chain seq x y z
N GLU A 1 6.82 13.51 0.11
CA GLU A 1 6.41 12.22 0.70
C GLU A 1 7.31 11.15 0.14
N THR A 2 7.58 10.08 0.90
CA THR A 2 8.40 8.97 0.42
C THR A 2 7.52 7.77 0.14
N LEU A 3 7.56 7.27 -1.09
CA LEU A 3 6.94 6.00 -1.45
C LEU A 3 7.93 4.87 -1.28
N LEU A 4 7.43 3.69 -0.93
CA LEU A 4 8.22 2.49 -0.71
C LEU A 4 7.58 1.31 -1.42
N CYS A 5 8.33 0.64 -2.29
CA CYS A 5 7.94 -0.57 -2.97
C CYS A 5 8.76 -1.74 -2.43
N TRP A 6 8.09 -2.81 -2.03
CA TRP A 6 8.73 -4.03 -1.54
C TRP A 6 8.53 -5.16 -2.53
N ALA A 7 9.61 -5.87 -2.85
CA ALA A 7 9.54 -7.15 -3.54
C ALA A 7 10.00 -8.24 -2.57
N HIS A 8 9.16 -9.24 -2.33
CA HIS A 8 9.43 -10.37 -1.43
C HIS A 8 9.15 -11.70 -2.13
N GLY A 9 9.81 -12.77 -1.68
CA GLY A 9 9.47 -14.13 -2.08
C GLY A 9 9.89 -14.50 -3.50
N PHE A 10 10.79 -13.72 -4.12
CA PHE A 10 11.21 -13.94 -5.51
C PHE A 10 12.44 -14.84 -5.61
N TYR A 11 12.54 -15.60 -6.70
CA TYR A 11 13.68 -16.44 -7.08
C TYR A 11 13.67 -16.67 -8.60
N PRO A 12 14.78 -16.48 -9.35
CA PRO A 12 16.17 -16.30 -8.90
C PRO A 12 16.48 -14.91 -8.33
N LYS A 13 17.73 -14.67 -7.91
CA LYS A 13 18.15 -13.47 -7.17
C LYS A 13 18.07 -12.19 -8.02
N GLU A 14 18.33 -12.32 -9.30
CA GLU A 14 18.34 -11.23 -10.28
C GLU A 14 16.92 -10.68 -10.44
N ILE A 15 16.74 -9.39 -10.17
CA ILE A 15 15.46 -8.70 -10.25
C ILE A 15 15.70 -7.24 -10.68
N ASP A 16 14.80 -6.69 -11.48
CA ASP A 16 14.74 -5.25 -11.72
C ASP A 16 13.46 -4.66 -11.13
N VAL A 17 13.63 -3.59 -10.36
CA VAL A 17 12.53 -2.89 -9.68
C VAL A 17 12.77 -1.41 -9.91
N THR A 18 11.78 -0.71 -10.46
CA THR A 18 11.87 0.71 -10.80
C THR A 18 10.59 1.46 -10.42
N TRP A 19 10.69 2.78 -10.26
CA TRP A 19 9.52 3.64 -10.20
C TRP A 19 9.20 4.18 -11.58
N ARG A 20 7.93 4.12 -11.99
CA ARG A 20 7.40 4.78 -13.19
C ARG A 20 6.46 5.90 -12.80
N LYS A 21 6.56 7.04 -13.50
CA LYS A 21 5.60 8.14 -13.42
C LYS A 21 4.97 8.31 -14.79
N ASP A 22 3.65 8.14 -14.88
CA ASP A 22 2.92 8.19 -16.16
C ASP A 22 3.53 7.30 -17.27
N GLY A 23 4.08 6.14 -16.89
CA GLY A 23 4.72 5.19 -17.81
C GLY A 23 6.22 5.43 -18.06
N GLU A 24 6.78 6.56 -17.64
CA GLU A 24 8.21 6.86 -17.78
C GLU A 24 9.01 6.44 -16.55
N VAL A 25 10.13 5.74 -16.75
CA VAL A 25 11.02 5.32 -15.67
C VAL A 25 11.68 6.54 -15.02
N ARG A 26 11.57 6.63 -13.69
CA ARG A 26 12.27 7.62 -12.86
C ARG A 26 13.56 7.01 -12.34
N GLN A 27 14.63 7.80 -12.32
CA GLN A 27 15.93 7.38 -11.76
C GLN A 27 16.45 8.33 -10.67
N GLU A 28 15.96 9.57 -10.63
CA GLU A 28 16.34 10.58 -9.64
C GLU A 28 15.71 10.26 -8.28
N ASP A 29 16.43 10.63 -7.20
CA ASP A 29 15.97 10.55 -5.81
C ASP A 29 15.47 9.16 -5.38
N MET A 30 16.07 8.13 -5.97
CA MET A 30 15.72 6.73 -5.72
C MET A 30 16.76 6.04 -4.86
N PHE A 31 16.28 5.33 -3.84
CA PHE A 31 17.12 4.48 -3.00
C PHE A 31 16.68 3.03 -3.12
N ARG A 32 17.65 2.13 -3.34
CA ARG A 32 17.43 0.69 -3.44
C ARG A 32 18.11 -0.04 -2.31
N GLY A 33 17.34 -0.87 -1.60
CA GLY A 33 17.87 -1.80 -0.63
C GLY A 33 18.64 -2.94 -1.30
N VAL A 34 19.67 -3.45 -0.63
CA VAL A 34 20.40 -4.64 -1.08
C VAL A 34 19.45 -5.84 -1.15
N VAL A 35 19.54 -6.62 -2.23
CA VAL A 35 18.82 -7.89 -2.36
C VAL A 35 19.34 -8.86 -1.31
N SER A 36 18.47 -9.22 -0.36
CA SER A 36 18.80 -10.04 0.80
C SER A 36 18.06 -11.39 0.76
N PRO A 37 18.66 -12.48 1.25
CA PRO A 37 18.02 -13.79 1.27
C PRO A 37 17.01 -13.92 2.41
N ASN A 38 15.94 -14.67 2.17
CA ASN A 38 14.98 -15.17 3.16
C ASN A 38 15.38 -16.57 3.66
N GLN A 39 14.79 -17.01 4.78
CA GLN A 39 15.04 -18.34 5.34
C GLN A 39 14.46 -19.49 4.50
N ASP A 40 13.46 -19.20 3.67
CA ASP A 40 12.79 -20.16 2.79
C ASP A 40 13.51 -20.38 1.44
N GLY A 41 14.67 -19.73 1.24
CA GLY A 41 15.45 -19.82 0.02
C GLY A 41 15.07 -18.80 -1.07
N THR A 42 14.11 -17.92 -0.80
CA THR A 42 13.76 -16.80 -1.69
C THR A 42 14.55 -15.53 -1.33
N TYR A 43 14.28 -14.42 -2.03
CA TYR A 43 14.91 -13.12 -1.79
C TYR A 43 13.87 -12.02 -1.52
N TYR A 44 14.35 -10.92 -0.97
CA TYR A 44 13.61 -9.68 -0.86
C TYR A 44 14.49 -8.45 -1.14
N THR A 45 13.85 -7.36 -1.57
CA THR A 45 14.46 -6.04 -1.76
C THR A 45 13.39 -4.96 -1.64
N TRP A 46 13.82 -3.70 -1.59
CA TRP A 46 12.92 -2.56 -1.57
C TRP A 46 13.48 -1.40 -2.38
N LEU A 47 12.58 -0.53 -2.82
CA LEU A 47 12.85 0.69 -3.55
C LEU A 47 12.07 1.85 -2.95
N SER A 48 12.72 2.99 -2.71
CA SER A 48 12.04 4.21 -2.26
C SER A 48 12.29 5.38 -3.20
N ILE A 49 11.33 6.28 -3.29
CA ILE A 49 11.43 7.53 -4.06
C ILE A 49 10.75 8.67 -3.29
N GLU A 50 11.32 9.88 -3.37
CA GLU A 50 10.67 11.09 -2.87
C GLU A 50 9.78 11.72 -3.95
N ILE A 51 8.55 12.07 -3.57
CA ILE A 51 7.53 12.62 -4.48
C ILE A 51 6.78 13.82 -3.88
N ASP A 52 6.16 14.61 -4.75
CA ASP A 52 5.07 15.51 -4.35
C ASP A 52 3.82 14.64 -4.04
N PRO A 53 3.24 14.72 -2.81
CA PRO A 53 2.02 13.99 -2.46
C PRO A 53 0.86 14.19 -3.45
N LYS A 54 0.78 15.35 -4.13
CA LYS A 54 -0.27 15.63 -5.13
C LYS A 54 -0.15 14.78 -6.38
N GLU A 55 1.02 14.22 -6.63
CA GLU A 55 1.30 13.39 -7.80
C GLU A 55 1.30 11.90 -7.48
N ARG A 56 1.01 11.51 -6.23
CA ARG A 56 1.08 10.12 -5.74
C ARG A 56 0.43 9.11 -6.69
N SER A 57 -0.77 9.41 -7.19
CA SER A 57 -1.54 8.51 -8.07
C SER A 57 -0.92 8.28 -9.45
N ARG A 58 0.06 9.11 -9.85
CA ARG A 58 0.79 8.99 -11.13
C ARG A 58 1.97 8.04 -11.05
N TYR A 59 2.37 7.65 -9.84
CA TYR A 59 3.50 6.75 -9.60
C TYR A 59 3.04 5.29 -9.53
N GLN A 60 3.85 4.41 -10.10
CA GLN A 60 3.67 2.96 -10.06
C GLN A 60 5.03 2.29 -9.86
N CYS A 61 5.07 1.20 -9.11
CA CYS A 61 6.26 0.38 -8.98
C CYS A 61 6.26 -0.68 -10.07
N HIS A 62 7.29 -0.70 -10.90
CA HIS A 62 7.44 -1.65 -11.99
C HIS A 62 8.46 -2.72 -11.63
N VAL A 63 8.09 -3.99 -11.78
CA VAL A 63 8.91 -5.14 -11.42
C VAL A 63 9.10 -6.04 -12.64
N GLU A 64 10.35 -6.26 -13.02
CA GLU A 64 10.75 -7.27 -14.00
C GLU A 64 11.55 -8.37 -13.29
N HIS A 65 11.15 -9.62 -13.52
CA HIS A 65 11.75 -10.77 -12.86
C HIS A 65 11.50 -12.04 -13.67
N ASP A 66 12.49 -12.93 -13.75
CA ASP A 66 12.39 -14.19 -14.51
C ASP A 66 11.30 -15.14 -14.00
N GLY A 67 10.87 -14.98 -12.75
CA GLY A 67 9.75 -15.73 -12.17
C GLY A 67 8.37 -15.24 -12.60
N LEU A 68 8.29 -14.10 -13.29
CA LEU A 68 7.03 -13.53 -13.80
C LEU A 68 6.86 -13.84 -15.29
N GLN A 69 5.62 -14.14 -15.70
CA GLN A 69 5.30 -14.30 -17.13
C GLN A 69 5.34 -12.98 -17.89
N GLU A 70 5.00 -11.88 -17.21
CA GLU A 70 5.00 -10.52 -17.73
C GLU A 70 5.42 -9.55 -16.61
N PRO A 71 5.98 -8.37 -16.95
CA PRO A 71 6.30 -7.35 -15.97
C PRO A 71 5.08 -6.93 -15.15
N LEU A 72 5.30 -6.62 -13.87
CA LEU A 72 4.23 -6.21 -12.96
C LEU A 72 4.32 -4.72 -12.64
N ASP A 73 3.26 -3.99 -12.98
CA ASP A 73 3.05 -2.60 -12.56
C ASP A 73 2.10 -2.54 -11.35
N VAL A 74 2.64 -2.19 -10.18
CA VAL A 74 1.91 -2.07 -8.93
C VAL A 74 1.56 -0.60 -8.69
N ALA A 75 0.25 -0.29 -8.69
CA ALA A 75 -0.24 1.02 -8.33
C ALA A 75 0.00 1.33 -6.84
N VAL A 76 0.30 2.59 -6.54
CA VAL A 76 0.45 3.05 -5.16
C VAL A 76 -0.91 3.06 -4.48
N GLU A 77 -1.05 2.32 -3.37
CA GLU A 77 -2.28 2.34 -2.59
C GLU A 77 -2.58 3.75 -2.06
N GLU A 78 -3.83 4.18 -2.21
CA GLU A 78 -4.33 5.39 -1.58
C GLU A 78 -4.62 5.11 -0.11
N SER A 79 -4.06 5.95 0.78
CA SER A 79 -4.38 5.86 2.20
C SER A 79 -5.79 6.40 2.44
N VAL A 80 -6.65 5.59 3.06
CA VAL A 80 -7.97 6.06 3.49
C VAL A 80 -7.79 7.14 4.57
N PRO A 81 -8.37 8.33 4.38
CA PRO A 81 -8.27 9.39 5.38
C PRO A 81 -8.84 8.94 6.74
N VAL A 82 -8.07 9.11 7.80
CA VAL A 82 -8.43 8.69 9.17
C VAL A 82 -9.77 9.30 9.62
N TRP A 83 -10.11 10.51 9.15
CA TRP A 83 -11.36 11.16 9.48
C TRP A 83 -12.59 10.41 8.94
N LEU A 84 -12.50 9.75 7.79
CA LEU A 84 -13.60 8.92 7.26
C LEU A 84 -13.88 7.73 8.18
N ILE A 85 -12.83 7.10 8.68
CA ILE A 85 -12.92 6.01 9.65
C ILE A 85 -13.56 6.54 10.95
N ALA A 86 -13.10 7.70 11.44
CA ALA A 86 -13.62 8.31 12.66
C ALA A 86 -15.13 8.63 12.58
N VAL A 87 -15.58 9.21 11.46
CA VAL A 87 -17.01 9.48 11.22
C VAL A 87 -17.82 8.18 11.22
N GLY A 88 -17.33 7.13 10.56
CA GLY A 88 -17.99 5.82 10.55
C GLY A 88 -18.17 5.25 11.96
N VAL A 89 -17.13 5.34 12.81
CA VAL A 89 -17.18 4.88 14.20
C VAL A 89 -18.19 5.67 15.03
N ILE A 90 -18.19 7.01 14.92
CA ILE A 90 -19.11 7.88 15.67
C ILE A 90 -20.57 7.55 15.31
N VAL A 91 -20.87 7.42 14.02
CA VAL A 91 -22.22 7.07 13.55
C VAL A 91 -22.64 5.70 14.08
N GLY A 92 -21.74 4.71 14.03
CA GLY A 92 -22.01 3.37 14.56
C GLY A 92 -22.37 3.39 16.05
N VAL A 93 -21.60 4.12 16.88
CA VAL A 93 -21.88 4.24 18.32
C VAL A 93 -23.23 4.89 18.58
N LEU A 94 -23.55 5.98 17.88
CA LEU A 94 -24.84 6.67 18.03
C LEU A 94 -26.02 5.75 17.71
N VAL A 95 -25.94 4.96 16.63
CA VAL A 95 -26.96 3.99 16.27
C VAL A 95 -27.14 2.93 17.36
N VAL A 96 -26.04 2.40 17.91
CA VAL A 96 -26.09 1.42 19.01
C VAL A 96 -26.75 2.00 20.25
N LEU A 97 -26.42 3.24 20.63
CA LEU A 97 -27.03 3.92 21.77
C LEU A 97 -28.54 4.15 21.57
N ILE A 98 -28.95 4.56 20.36
CA ILE A 98 -30.36 4.75 20.02
C ILE A 98 -31.11 3.42 20.10
N VAL A 99 -30.58 2.34 19.51
CA VAL A 99 -31.20 1.01 19.54
C VAL A 99 -31.31 0.50 20.99
N ALA A 100 -30.25 0.63 21.78
CA ALA A 100 -30.27 0.25 23.20
C ALA A 100 -31.30 1.05 24.00
N GLY A 101 -31.39 2.37 23.77
CA GLY A 101 -32.37 3.25 24.40
C GLY A 101 -33.81 2.88 24.04
N VAL A 102 -34.09 2.57 22.77
CA VAL A 102 -35.42 2.12 22.31
C VAL A 102 -35.79 0.77 22.96
N ILE A 103 -34.86 -0.19 22.99
CA ILE A 103 -35.10 -1.50 23.63
C ILE A 103 -35.41 -1.32 25.12
N PHE A 104 -34.66 -0.46 25.82
CA PHE A 104 -34.88 -0.18 27.24
C PHE A 104 -36.25 0.46 27.47
N TYR A 105 -36.63 1.45 26.65
CA TYR A 105 -37.93 2.12 26.75
C TYR A 105 -39.10 1.16 26.54
N VAL A 106 -39.05 0.32 25.50
CA VAL A 106 -40.09 -0.68 25.21
C VAL A 106 -40.19 -1.75 26.31
N ARG A 107 -39.07 -2.11 26.96
CA ARG A 107 -39.08 -3.09 28.07
C ARG A 107 -39.61 -2.52 29.39
N ASN A 108 -39.58 -1.21 29.58
CA ASN A 108 -39.97 -0.53 30.80
C ASN A 108 -41.33 0.20 30.69
N GLN A 109 -42.03 0.00 29.57
CA GLN A 109 -43.46 0.26 29.39
C GLN A 109 -44.22 -1.05 29.64
#